data_AF-A0A933WDF6-F1
#
_entry.id   AF-A0A933WDF6-F1
#
_cell.length_a   1.000
_cell.length_b   1.000
_cell.length_c   1.000
_cell.angle_alpha   90.00
_cell.angle_beta   90.00
_cell.angle_gamma   90.00
#
_symmetry.space_group_name_H-M   'P 1'
#
loop_
_entity.id
_entity.type
_entity.pdbx_description
1 polymer ?
#
loop_
_entity_poly.entity_id
_entity_poly.type
_entity_poly.pdbx_seq_one_letter_code
_entity_poly.pdbx_strand_id
1 'polypeptide(L)' 'MKKAAVLFFLLFAFIIYSNISAAQVNQEKESAFVFYDIPTEHSFPGGIAVDSKGNVWFSEYRGNKIAMLNKAGVIR' A
#
# COMPACT_ATOMS: atom_id res chain seq x y z
N MET A 1 -5.67 7.59 52.02
CA MET A 1 -4.53 7.37 51.10
C MET A 1 -4.87 6.49 49.90
N LYS A 2 -5.64 5.40 50.02
CA LYS A 2 -5.94 4.47 48.89
C LYS A 2 -6.82 5.04 47.75
N LYS A 3 -7.82 5.88 48.07
CA LYS A 3 -8.74 6.47 47.07
C LYS A 3 -8.10 7.53 46.17
N ALA A 4 -7.17 8.31 46.71
CA ALA A 4 -6.45 9.36 45.96
C ALA A 4 -5.48 8.76 44.93
N ALA A 5 -4.85 7.62 45.24
CA ALA A 5 -3.96 6.91 44.31
C ALA A 5 -4.73 6.33 43.10
N VAL A 6 -5.94 5.80 43.33
CA VAL A 6 -6.80 5.28 42.25
C VAL A 6 -7.22 6.39 41.29
N LEU A 7 -7.64 7.55 41.82
CA LEU A 7 -8.02 8.69 41.00
C LEU A 7 -6.84 9.20 40.17
N PHE A 8 -5.64 9.22 40.75
CA PHE A 8 -4.42 9.60 40.04
C PHE A 8 -4.08 8.64 38.90
N PHE A 9 -4.21 7.33 39.14
CA PHE A 9 -4.05 6.31 38.10
C PHE A 9 -5.10 6.42 36.99
N LEU A 10 -6.36 6.70 37.32
CA LEU A 10 -7.43 6.86 36.35
C LEU A 10 -7.26 8.12 35.50
N LEU A 11 -6.83 9.23 36.10
CA LEU A 11 -6.51 10.46 35.37
C LEU A 11 -5.28 10.27 34.48
N PHE A 12 -4.26 9.54 34.96
CA PHE A 12 -3.08 9.22 34.17
C PHE A 12 -3.45 8.32 32.97
N ALA A 13 -4.25 7.28 33.18
CA ALA A 13 -4.74 6.41 32.11
C ALA A 13 -5.61 7.17 31.09
N PHE A 14 -6.44 8.12 31.54
CA PHE A 14 -7.26 8.96 30.66
C PHE A 14 -6.42 9.89 29.78
N ILE A 15 -5.38 10.52 30.35
CA ILE A 15 -4.45 11.36 29.60
C ILE A 15 -3.68 10.53 28.57
N ILE A 16 -3.21 9.33 28.93
CA ILE A 16 -2.53 8.44 27.98
C ILE A 16 -3.48 8.04 26.84
N TYR A 17 -4.72 7.68 27.16
CA TYR A 17 -5.72 7.26 26.17
C TYR A 17 -6.11 8.38 25.19
N SER A 18 -6.29 9.61 25.68
CA SER A 18 -6.63 10.75 24.82
C SER A 18 -5.53 11.12 23.83
N ASN A 19 -4.26 10.92 24.20
CA ASN A 19 -3.11 11.18 23.32
C ASN A 19 -2.89 10.09 22.25
N ILE A 20 -3.28 8.83 22.52
CA ILE A 20 -3.12 7.72 21.56
C ILE A 20 -4.06 7.88 20.36
N SER A 21 -5.30 8.37 20.56
CA SER A 21 -6.25 8.56 19.46
C SER A 21 -5.88 9.71 18.51
N ALA A 22 -5.19 10.73 19.00
CA ALA A 22 -4.77 11.88 18.20
C ALA A 22 -3.58 11.54 17.28
N ALA A 23 -2.81 10.50 17.60
CA ALA A 23 -1.62 10.09 16.85
C ALA A 23 -1.91 9.29 15.56
N GLN A 24 -3.18 9.06 15.20
CA GLN A 24 -3.57 8.27 14.01
C GLN A 24 -4.24 9.10 12.90
N VAL A 25 -4.28 10.43 13.00
CA VAL A 25 -5.13 11.25 12.11
C VAL A 25 -4.49 11.62 10.77
N ASN A 26 -3.17 11.48 10.60
CA ASN A 26 -2.49 11.82 9.33
C ASN A 26 -1.56 10.70 8.87
N GLN A 27 -2.12 9.52 8.54
CA GLN A 27 -1.42 8.60 7.65
C GLN A 27 -1.65 9.06 6.22
N GLU A 28 -0.90 10.07 5.77
CA GLU A 28 -0.67 10.24 4.34
C GLU A 28 0.12 9.02 3.88
N LYS A 29 -0.60 8.00 3.41
CA LYS A 29 0.02 6.85 2.76
C LYS A 29 0.74 7.40 1.53
N GLU A 30 2.03 7.65 1.69
CA GLU A 30 2.90 8.10 0.62
C GLU A 30 2.65 7.20 -0.60
N SER A 31 2.29 7.82 -1.71
CA SER A 31 2.04 7.10 -2.96
C SER A 31 3.37 6.64 -3.52
N ALA A 32 3.88 5.53 -2.98
CA ALA A 32 5.10 4.91 -3.47
C ALA A 32 4.84 4.29 -4.84
N PHE A 33 5.58 4.74 -5.85
CA PHE A 33 5.61 4.09 -7.16
C PHE A 33 6.46 2.83 -7.08
N VAL A 34 5.93 1.73 -7.61
CA VAL A 34 6.67 0.47 -7.76
C VAL A 34 6.92 0.23 -9.24
N PHE A 35 8.18 0.00 -9.59
CA PHE A 35 8.61 -0.28 -10.95
C PHE A 35 8.84 -1.78 -11.12
N TYR A 36 8.49 -2.31 -12.28
CA TYR A 36 8.68 -3.71 -12.65
C TYR A 36 9.45 -3.78 -13.96
N ASP A 37 10.58 -4.50 -13.96
CA ASP A 37 11.35 -4.73 -15.17
C ASP A 37 10.64 -5.76 -16.06
N ILE A 38 10.45 -5.40 -17.33
CA ILE A 38 9.87 -6.30 -18.32
C ILE A 38 10.99 -7.21 -18.85
N PRO A 39 10.88 -8.55 -18.72
CA PRO A 39 11.96 -9.46 -19.13
C PRO A 39 12.30 -9.42 -20.64
N THR A 40 11.36 -9.01 -21.48
CA THR A 40 11.62 -8.81 -22.91
C THR A 40 12.39 -7.50 -23.12
N GLU A 41 13.63 -7.60 -23.58
CA GLU A 41 14.44 -6.43 -23.95
C GLU A 41 13.76 -5.61 -25.07
N HIS A 42 13.87 -4.28 -24.97
CA HIS A 42 13.28 -3.35 -25.94
C HIS A 42 11.78 -3.62 -26.22
N SER A 43 11.01 -4.09 -25.24
CA SER A 43 9.61 -4.51 -25.40
C SER A 43 8.67 -3.43 -25.92
N PHE A 44 8.93 -2.16 -25.57
CA PHE A 44 8.07 -1.00 -25.87
C PHE A 44 6.62 -1.26 -25.41
N PRO A 45 6.39 -1.32 -24.08
CA PRO A 45 5.06 -1.54 -23.54
C PRO A 45 4.12 -0.41 -23.94
N GLY A 46 2.92 -0.78 -24.35
CA GLY A 46 1.89 0.13 -24.85
C GLY A 46 0.57 -0.04 -24.11
N GLY A 47 -0.53 -0.12 -24.87
CA GLY A 47 -1.90 -0.16 -24.34
C GLY A 47 -2.07 -1.12 -23.16
N ILE A 48 -2.90 -0.72 -22.20
CA ILE A 48 -3.05 -1.35 -20.88
C ILE A 48 -4.52 -1.60 -20.56
N ALA A 49 -4.82 -2.72 -19.92
CA ALA A 49 -6.14 -3.05 -19.38
C ALA A 49 -6.00 -3.82 -18.06
N VAL A 50 -7.00 -3.72 -17.19
CA VAL A 50 -7.04 -4.47 -15.92
C VAL A 50 -8.22 -5.44 -15.95
N ASP A 51 -7.98 -6.70 -15.64
CA ASP A 51 -9.04 -7.71 -15.57
C ASP A 51 -9.77 -7.71 -14.21
N SER A 52 -10.87 -8.47 -14.10
CA SER A 52 -11.65 -8.56 -12.86
C SER A 52 -10.92 -9.20 -11.68
N LYS A 53 -9.79 -9.88 -11.93
CA LYS A 53 -8.93 -10.45 -10.90
C LYS A 53 -7.87 -9.45 -10.43
N GLY A 54 -7.75 -8.31 -11.11
CA GLY A 54 -6.78 -7.26 -10.86
C GLY A 54 -5.40 -7.58 -11.44
N ASN A 55 -5.32 -8.41 -12.48
CA ASN A 55 -4.10 -8.51 -13.28
C ASN A 55 -4.08 -7.38 -14.30
N VAL A 56 -2.89 -6.85 -14.55
CA VAL A 56 -2.65 -5.80 -15.54
C VAL A 56 -2.15 -6.45 -16.82
N TRP A 57 -2.89 -6.29 -17.89
CA TRP A 57 -2.56 -6.77 -19.23
C TRP A 57 -2.03 -5.61 -20.06
N PHE A 58 -0.94 -5.82 -20.80
CA PHE A 58 -0.37 -4.80 -21.66
C PHE A 58 0.24 -5.40 -22.93
N SER A 59 0.29 -4.61 -24.00
CA SER A 59 0.97 -5.00 -25.24
C SER A 59 2.45 -4.64 -25.21
N GLU A 60 3.30 -5.53 -25.71
CA GLU A 60 4.72 -5.26 -25.99
C GLU A 60 4.86 -5.04 -27.50
N TYR A 61 4.82 -3.78 -27.95
CA TYR A 61 4.75 -3.45 -29.38
C TYR A 61 5.93 -4.02 -30.17
N ARG A 62 7.15 -3.83 -29.67
CA ARG A 62 8.36 -4.38 -30.32
C ARG A 62 8.63 -5.83 -29.94
N GLY A 63 8.17 -6.25 -28.77
CA GLY A 63 8.26 -7.64 -28.31
C GLY A 63 7.35 -8.61 -29.07
N ASN A 64 6.32 -8.09 -29.77
CA ASN A 64 5.27 -8.85 -30.44
C ASN A 64 4.56 -9.83 -29.48
N LYS A 65 4.23 -9.34 -28.27
CA LYS A 65 3.60 -10.13 -27.19
C LYS A 65 2.48 -9.35 -26.53
N ILE A 66 1.61 -10.10 -25.85
CA ILE A 66 0.73 -9.58 -24.80
C ILE A 66 1.26 -10.13 -23.49
N ALA A 67 1.56 -9.25 -22.55
CA ALA A 67 2.10 -9.60 -21.24
C ALA A 67 1.07 -9.30 -20.15
N MET A 68 1.19 -10.03 -19.05
CA MET A 68 0.35 -9.88 -17.86
C MET A 68 1.21 -9.71 -16.62
N LEU A 69 0.95 -8.67 -15.83
CA LEU A 69 1.46 -8.48 -14.48
C LEU A 69 0.37 -8.88 -13.47
N ASN A 70 0.68 -9.84 -12.59
CA ASN A 70 -0.24 -10.22 -11.52
C ASN A 70 -0.02 -9.40 -10.23
N LYS A 71 -0.91 -9.56 -9.25
CA LYS A 71 -0.82 -8.90 -7.94
C LYS A 71 0.42 -9.25 -7.11
N ALA A 72 1.10 -10.34 -7.44
CA ALA A 72 2.35 -10.74 -6.80
C ALA A 72 3.59 -10.12 -7.47
N GLY A 73 3.42 -9.25 -8.48
CA GLY A 73 4.52 -8.60 -9.17
C GLY A 73 5.18 -9.45 -10.26
N VAL A 74 4.56 -10.55 -10.68
CA VAL A 74 5.13 -11.46 -11.68
C VAL A 74 4.58 -11.12 -13.06
N ILE A 75 5.49 -10.92 -14.03
CA ILE A 75 5.19 -10.72 -15.45
C ILE A 75 5.25 -12.05 -16.19
N ARG A 76 4.26 -12.33 -17.04
CA ARG A 76 4.17 -13.50 -17.91
C ARG A 76 3.73 -13.14 -19.32
#